data_AF-A0A5D3K515-F1
#
_entry.id   AF-A0A5D3K515-F1
#
_cell.length_a   1.000
_cell.length_b   1.000
_cell.length_c   1.000
_cell.angle_alpha   90.00
_cell.angle_beta   90.00
_cell.angle_gamma   90.00
#
_symmetry.space_group_name_H-M   'P 1'
#
loop_
_entity.id
_entity.type
_entity.pdbx_description
1 polymer ?
#
loop_
_entity_poly.entity_id
_entity_poly.type
_entity_poly.pdbx_seq_one_letter_code
_entity_poly.pdbx_strand_id
1 'polypeptide(L)'
;MAELDEIKQTTVSGLVFRRDHSHRRSSTLLPWITAKQDLRYLRGVVKKIVRAADLREELSFTSFRHGGFTEGADSDLTDAELRAAGRHRSSRQLPTYAKRTRKQLISGTKKRREERTKAAGLSE
;
A
#
# COMPACT_ATOMS: atom_id res chain seq x y z
N MET A 1 3.50 -26.21 -12.73
CA MET A 1 3.83 -25.23 -13.79
C MET A 1 2.57 -24.87 -14.59
N ALA A 2 1.90 -25.83 -15.23
CA ALA A 2 0.67 -25.61 -16.02
C ALA A 2 -0.41 -24.70 -15.37
N GLU A 3 -0.78 -24.95 -14.11
CA GLU A 3 -1.77 -24.13 -13.40
C GLU A 3 -1.33 -22.66 -13.19
N LEU A 4 -0.02 -22.38 -13.07
CA LEU A 4 0.47 -20.98 -13.03
C LEU A 4 0.38 -20.31 -14.39
N ASP A 5 0.55 -21.08 -15.46
CA ASP A 5 0.43 -20.59 -16.83
C ASP A 5 -1.04 -20.29 -17.17
N GLU A 6 -1.99 -21.08 -16.67
CA GLU A 6 -3.44 -20.77 -16.72
C GLU A 6 -3.80 -19.48 -15.95
N ILE A 7 -3.22 -19.28 -14.77
CA ILE A 7 -3.43 -18.04 -14.00
C ILE A 7 -2.84 -16.82 -14.73
N LYS A 8 -1.69 -16.98 -15.39
CA LYS A 8 -1.09 -15.92 -16.22
C LYS A 8 -1.98 -15.55 -17.40
N GLN A 9 -2.66 -16.51 -18.03
CA GLN A 9 -3.55 -16.23 -19.17
C GLN A 9 -4.70 -15.28 -18.83
N THR A 10 -5.12 -15.21 -17.56
CA THR A 10 -6.21 -14.34 -17.09
C THR A 10 -5.74 -13.11 -16.33
N THR A 11 -4.44 -13.01 -16.00
CA THR A 11 -3.88 -11.93 -15.19
C THR A 11 -3.19 -10.90 -16.08
N VAL A 12 -3.75 -9.69 -16.16
CA VAL A 12 -3.35 -8.60 -17.08
C VAL A 12 -1.89 -8.11 -16.86
N SER A 13 -1.33 -8.28 -15.66
CA SER A 13 0.10 -8.09 -15.35
C SER A 13 0.42 -8.43 -13.89
N GLY A 14 1.67 -8.82 -13.61
CA GLY A 14 2.22 -8.98 -12.25
C GLY A 14 2.88 -10.33 -11.97
N LEU A 15 3.72 -10.38 -10.93
CA LEU A 15 4.32 -11.63 -10.45
C LEU A 15 3.27 -12.51 -9.76
N VAL A 16 3.14 -13.76 -10.22
CA VAL A 16 2.26 -14.76 -9.60
C VAL A 16 3.09 -15.55 -8.58
N PHE A 17 2.87 -15.28 -7.29
CA PHE A 17 3.56 -15.97 -6.21
C PHE A 17 2.79 -17.23 -5.76
N ARG A 18 3.49 -18.32 -5.49
CA ARG A 18 2.96 -19.51 -4.78
C ARG A 18 3.44 -19.57 -3.35
N ARG A 19 2.64 -20.22 -2.50
CA ARG A 19 3.09 -20.61 -1.17
C ARG A 19 4.09 -21.75 -1.33
N ASP A 20 5.15 -21.71 -0.55
CA ASP A 20 6.27 -22.65 -0.52
C ASP A 20 6.10 -23.75 0.55
N HIS A 21 4.94 -23.79 1.22
CA HIS A 21 4.66 -24.76 2.28
C HIS A 21 3.35 -25.51 2.02
N SER A 22 3.32 -26.78 2.43
CA SER A 22 2.17 -27.67 2.33
C SER A 22 1.00 -27.16 3.19
N HIS A 23 -0.22 -27.26 2.67
CA HIS A 23 -1.42 -26.94 3.43
C HIS A 23 -1.64 -27.97 4.55
N ARG A 24 -2.19 -27.55 5.71
CA ARG A 24 -2.41 -28.46 6.86
C ARG A 24 -3.25 -29.71 6.53
N ARG A 25 -4.08 -29.63 5.49
CA ARG A 25 -4.97 -30.71 5.03
C ARG A 25 -4.59 -31.30 3.66
N SER A 26 -3.55 -30.79 3.02
CA SER A 26 -3.14 -31.27 1.68
C SER A 26 -1.69 -30.91 1.37
N SER A 27 -0.97 -31.82 0.73
CA SER A 27 0.36 -31.56 0.15
C SER A 27 0.31 -30.57 -1.03
N THR A 28 -0.86 -30.22 -1.54
CA THR A 28 -1.02 -29.22 -2.61
C THR A 28 -0.62 -27.82 -2.11
N LEU A 29 0.36 -27.23 -2.78
CA LEU A 29 0.76 -25.83 -2.57
C LEU A 29 -0.36 -24.91 -3.06
N LEU A 30 -1.00 -24.19 -2.14
CA LEU A 30 -2.07 -23.25 -2.47
C LEU A 30 -1.51 -21.92 -2.99
N PRO A 31 -2.21 -21.25 -3.91
CA PRO A 31 -1.90 -19.86 -4.26
C PRO A 31 -2.02 -18.95 -3.02
N TRP A 32 -1.30 -17.82 -3.02
CA TRP A 32 -1.36 -16.85 -1.92
C TRP A 32 -2.78 -16.29 -1.71
N ILE A 33 -3.44 -15.95 -2.82
CA ILE A 33 -4.85 -15.54 -2.85
C ILE A 33 -5.69 -16.80 -3.05
N THR A 34 -6.42 -17.21 -2.02
CA THR A 34 -7.34 -18.36 -2.14
C THR A 34 -8.61 -17.95 -2.89
N ALA A 35 -9.42 -18.91 -3.33
CA ALA A 35 -10.74 -18.64 -3.93
C ALA A 35 -11.65 -17.79 -3.03
N LYS A 36 -11.45 -17.83 -1.70
CA LYS A 36 -12.16 -16.99 -0.72
C LYS A 36 -11.52 -15.61 -0.51
N GLN A 37 -10.52 -15.24 -1.32
CA GLN A 37 -9.70 -14.02 -1.19
C GLN A 37 -9.09 -13.87 0.22
N ASP A 38 -8.77 -14.99 0.86
CA ASP A 38 -8.35 -15.02 2.25
C ASP A 38 -6.87 -14.64 2.40
N LEU A 39 -6.60 -13.59 3.18
CA LEU A 39 -5.26 -13.07 3.48
C LEU A 39 -4.68 -13.58 4.81
N ARG A 40 -5.32 -14.53 5.51
CA ARG A 40 -4.85 -15.03 6.82
C ARG A 40 -3.40 -15.52 6.80
N TYR A 41 -3.03 -16.30 5.78
CA TYR A 41 -1.64 -16.77 5.66
C TYR A 41 -0.65 -15.62 5.48
N LEU A 42 -0.98 -14.65 4.61
CA LEU A 42 -0.16 -13.47 4.38
C LEU A 42 0.03 -12.66 5.65
N ARG A 43 -1.03 -12.48 6.46
CA ARG A 43 -0.92 -11.84 7.77
C ARG A 43 0.05 -12.58 8.69
N GLY A 44 0.01 -13.91 8.70
CA GLY A 44 0.94 -14.74 9.47
C GLY A 44 2.40 -14.60 9.03
N VAL A 45 2.67 -14.64 7.72
CA VAL A 45 4.03 -14.44 7.20
C VAL A 45 4.56 -13.05 7.51
N VAL A 46 3.73 -12.00 7.35
CA VAL A 46 4.13 -10.63 7.69
C VAL A 46 4.48 -10.50 9.16
N LYS A 47 3.74 -11.16 10.07
CA LYS A 47 4.11 -11.19 11.49
C LYS A 47 5.45 -11.88 11.76
N LYS A 48 5.77 -12.95 11.03
CA LYS A 48 7.09 -13.59 11.11
C LYS A 48 8.19 -12.63 10.67
N ILE A 49 7.99 -11.91 9.56
CA ILE A 49 8.94 -10.90 9.07
C ILE A 49 9.12 -9.76 10.07
N VAL A 50 8.02 -9.22 10.62
CA VAL A 50 8.06 -8.16 11.65
C VAL A 50 8.91 -8.58 12.84
N ARG A 51 8.72 -9.81 13.35
CA ARG A 51 9.53 -10.34 14.45
C ARG A 51 10.99 -10.57 14.06
N ALA A 52 11.25 -11.12 12.87
CA ALA A 52 12.60 -11.37 12.39
C ALA A 52 13.40 -10.08 12.14
N ALA A 53 12.71 -8.99 11.79
CA ALA A 53 13.28 -7.67 11.59
C ALA A 53 13.33 -6.81 12.88
N ASP A 54 13.00 -7.40 14.04
CA ASP A 54 12.92 -6.71 15.34
C ASP A 54 12.06 -5.43 15.32
N LEU A 55 10.96 -5.48 14.58
CA LEU A 55 10.01 -4.38 14.51
C LEU A 55 8.90 -4.54 15.56
N ARG A 56 8.28 -3.41 15.91
CA ARG A 56 7.14 -3.31 16.82
C ARG A 56 6.04 -4.34 16.49
N GLU A 57 5.68 -5.17 17.46
CA GLU A 57 4.82 -6.35 17.23
C GLU A 57 3.40 -5.99 16.79
N GLU A 58 2.90 -4.79 17.09
CA GLU A 58 1.60 -4.28 16.63
C GLU A 58 1.53 -4.09 15.11
N LEU A 59 2.68 -4.01 14.40
CA LEU A 59 2.70 -3.84 12.96
C LEU A 59 2.05 -5.04 12.26
N SER A 60 1.19 -4.74 11.30
CA SER A 60 0.41 -5.72 10.54
C SER A 60 0.59 -5.51 9.05
N PHE A 61 0.14 -6.48 8.24
CA PHE A 61 0.10 -6.32 6.79
C PHE A 61 -0.66 -5.04 6.38
N THR A 62 -1.73 -4.69 7.08
CA THR A 62 -2.50 -3.46 6.82
C THR A 62 -1.72 -2.20 7.22
N SER A 63 -0.87 -2.27 8.26
CA SER A 63 -0.03 -1.16 8.69
C SER A 63 0.93 -0.71 7.59
N PHE A 64 1.52 -1.64 6.85
CA PHE A 64 2.39 -1.31 5.71
C PHE A 64 1.64 -0.63 4.57
N ARG A 65 0.39 -1.05 4.32
CA ARG A 65 -0.48 -0.32 3.36
C ARG A 65 -0.65 1.13 3.80
N HIS A 66 -0.97 1.40 5.07
CA HIS A 66 -1.07 2.76 5.59
C HIS A 66 0.24 3.55 5.45
N GLY A 67 1.37 2.91 5.77
CA GLY A 67 2.70 3.49 5.60
C GLY A 67 2.95 3.95 4.18
N GLY A 68 2.78 3.06 3.19
CA GLY A 68 3.03 3.39 1.78
C GLY A 68 2.13 4.50 1.22
N PHE A 69 0.86 4.58 1.62
CA PHE A 69 0.00 5.71 1.23
C PHE A 69 0.43 7.03 1.87
N THR A 70 0.86 6.99 3.12
CA THR A 70 1.34 8.18 3.84
C THR A 70 2.66 8.67 3.25
N GLU A 71 3.57 7.75 2.94
CA GLU A 71 4.85 8.04 2.25
C GLU A 71 4.62 8.61 0.85
N GLY A 72 3.68 8.03 0.09
CA GLY A 72 3.32 8.57 -1.23
C GLY A 72 2.76 10.00 -1.12
N ALA A 73 1.86 10.25 -0.17
CA ALA A 73 1.33 11.60 0.06
C ALA A 73 2.43 12.58 0.53
N ASP A 74 3.40 12.13 1.33
CA ASP A 74 4.57 12.92 1.74
C ASP A 74 5.57 13.17 0.60
N SER A 75 5.45 12.43 -0.49
CA SER A 75 6.23 12.56 -1.73
C SER A 75 5.49 13.36 -2.80
N ASP A 76 4.47 14.13 -2.39
CA ASP A 76 3.63 14.98 -3.24
C ASP A 76 2.89 14.22 -4.37
N LEU A 77 2.66 12.90 -4.22
CA LEU A 77 1.74 12.18 -5.13
C LEU A 77 0.34 12.80 -5.04
N THR A 78 -0.29 12.96 -6.19
CA THR A 78 -1.66 13.44 -6.28
C THR A 78 -2.66 12.42 -5.75
N ASP A 79 -3.84 12.88 -5.33
CA ASP A 79 -4.96 12.01 -4.97
C ASP A 79 -5.34 11.03 -6.10
N ALA A 80 -5.10 11.38 -7.37
CA ALA A 80 -5.35 10.50 -8.50
C ALA A 80 -4.35 9.36 -8.56
N GLU A 81 -3.07 9.65 -8.41
CA GLU A 81 -1.98 8.65 -8.41
C GLU A 81 -2.09 7.72 -7.20
N LEU A 82 -2.35 8.27 -6.02
CA LEU A 82 -2.58 7.47 -4.81
C LEU A 82 -3.76 6.52 -4.98
N ARG A 83 -4.88 6.99 -5.56
CA ARG A 83 -6.03 6.11 -5.85
C ARG A 83 -5.71 5.04 -6.87
N ALA A 84 -4.96 5.38 -7.92
CA ALA A 84 -4.56 4.42 -8.95
C ALA A 84 -3.69 3.31 -8.37
N ALA A 85 -2.64 3.68 -7.62
CA ALA A 85 -1.76 2.74 -6.92
C ALA A 85 -2.55 1.89 -5.90
N GLY A 86 -3.48 2.52 -5.20
CA GLY A 86 -4.35 1.92 -4.19
C GLY A 86 -5.47 1.03 -4.72
N ARG A 87 -5.79 1.15 -6.01
CA ARG A 87 -7.02 0.67 -6.65
C ARG A 87 -8.29 1.12 -5.92
N HIS A 88 -8.30 2.35 -5.40
CA HIS A 88 -9.47 2.92 -4.73
C HIS A 88 -10.45 3.48 -5.76
N ARG A 89 -11.73 3.08 -5.66
CA ARG A 89 -12.79 3.57 -6.56
C ARG A 89 -13.23 5.00 -6.22
N SER A 90 -13.00 5.46 -4.99
CA SER A 90 -13.44 6.78 -4.51
C SER A 90 -12.36 7.49 -3.69
N SER A 91 -12.29 8.81 -3.83
CA SER A 91 -11.44 9.70 -3.02
C SER A 91 -11.80 9.69 -1.54
N ARG A 92 -13.04 9.34 -1.17
CA ARG A 92 -13.47 9.21 0.23
C ARG A 92 -12.68 8.15 1.01
N GLN A 93 -12.06 7.19 0.31
CA GLN A 93 -11.26 6.14 0.95
C GLN A 93 -9.83 6.58 1.29
N LEU A 94 -9.30 7.62 0.63
CA LEU A 94 -7.91 8.06 0.83
C LEU A 94 -7.61 8.53 2.26
N PRO A 95 -8.44 9.33 2.95
CA PRO A 95 -8.17 9.76 4.32
C PRO A 95 -8.08 8.63 5.34
N THR A 96 -8.63 7.45 5.00
CA THR A 96 -8.47 6.25 5.82
C THR A 96 -6.99 5.82 5.81
N TYR A 97 -6.35 5.89 4.65
CA TYR A 97 -5.03 5.32 4.40
C TYR A 97 -3.87 6.31 4.44
N ALA A 98 -4.00 7.47 3.81
CA ALA A 98 -3.02 8.55 3.84
C ALA A 98 -3.27 9.43 5.07
N LYS A 99 -2.42 9.31 6.10
CA LYS A 99 -2.54 10.14 7.30
C LYS A 99 -1.94 11.52 7.06
N ARG A 100 -2.55 12.52 7.69
CA ARG A 100 -2.04 13.90 7.66
C ARG A 100 -0.75 13.97 8.48
N THR A 101 0.36 14.31 7.83
CA THR A 101 1.66 14.44 8.49
C THR A 101 2.00 15.91 8.75
N ARG A 102 2.93 16.15 9.70
CA ARG A 102 3.47 17.50 9.92
C ARG A 102 4.15 18.04 8.65
N LYS A 103 4.81 17.19 7.87
CA LYS A 103 5.47 17.54 6.60
C LYS A 103 4.45 18.10 5.60
N GLN A 104 3.32 17.44 5.42
CA GLN A 104 2.23 17.90 4.55
C GLN A 104 1.68 19.26 5.01
N LEU A 105 1.46 19.43 6.32
CA LEU A 105 0.98 20.71 6.87
C LEU A 105 1.96 21.86 6.63
N ILE A 106 3.26 21.61 6.82
CA ILE A 106 4.32 22.60 6.55
C ILE A 106 4.37 22.92 5.06
N SER A 107 4.39 21.91 4.18
CA SER A 107 4.39 22.08 2.73
C SER A 107 3.20 22.94 2.27
N GLY A 108 1.98 22.59 2.71
CA GLY A 108 0.78 23.37 2.39
C GLY A 108 0.81 24.80 2.95
N THR A 109 1.46 25.03 4.09
CA THR A 109 1.62 26.38 4.66
C THR A 109 2.64 27.21 3.90
N LYS A 110 3.74 26.61 3.44
CA LYS A 110 4.73 27.26 2.56
C LYS A 110 4.08 27.68 1.24
N LYS A 111 3.40 26.76 0.56
CA LYS A 111 2.65 27.04 -0.69
C LYS A 111 1.65 28.21 -0.51
N ARG A 112 0.88 28.22 0.59
CA ARG A 112 -0.03 29.34 0.92
C ARG A 112 0.67 30.67 1.20
N ARG A 113 1.91 30.65 1.71
CA ARG A 113 2.69 31.87 1.93
C ARG A 113 3.21 32.41 0.60
N GLU A 114 3.78 31.54 -0.23
CA GLU A 114 4.30 31.88 -1.57
C GLU A 114 3.22 32.50 -2.46
N GLU A 115 2.01 31.93 -2.48
CA GLU A 115 0.90 32.50 -3.24
C GLU A 115 0.45 33.87 -2.72
N ARG A 116 0.50 34.09 -1.40
CA ARG A 116 0.21 35.42 -0.82
C ARG A 116 1.26 36.46 -1.20
N THR A 117 2.53 36.08 -1.19
CA THR A 117 3.61 37.00 -1.59
C THR A 117 3.58 37.31 -3.09
N LYS A 118 3.21 36.35 -3.94
CA LYS A 118 2.98 36.60 -5.38
C LYS A 118 1.83 37.57 -5.62
N ALA A 119 0.70 37.38 -4.95
CA ALA A 119 -0.48 38.24 -5.09
C ALA A 119 -0.25 39.66 -4.54
N ALA A 120 0.65 39.82 -3.57
CA ALA A 120 0.98 41.12 -2.99
C ALA A 120 1.94 41.97 -3.84
N GLY A 121 2.43 41.47 -4.99
CA GLY A 121 3.38 42.22 -5.83
C GLY A 121 4.67 42.61 -5.10
N LEU A 122 5.01 41.93 -4.01
CA LEU A 122 6.26 42.14 -3.29
C LEU A 122 7.32 41.27 -3.96
N SER A 123 7.86 41.77 -5.07
CA SER A 123 9.15 41.34 -5.60
C SER A 123 10.23 41.59 -4.55
N GLU A 124 11.02 40.56 -4.24
CA GLU A 124 12.46 40.80 -4.03
C GLU A 124 13.12 40.98 -5.40
#